data_AF-A0A9W4TPK5-F1
#
_entry.id   AF-A0A9W4TPK5-F1
#
_cell.length_a   1.000
_cell.length_b   1.000
_cell.length_c   1.000
_cell.angle_alpha   90.00
_cell.angle_beta   90.00
_cell.angle_gamma   90.00
#
_symmetry.space_group_name_H-M   'P 1'
#
loop_
_entity.id
_entity.type
_entity.pdbx_description
1 polymer ?
#
loop_
_entity_poly.entity_id
_entity_poly.type
_entity_poly.pdbx_seq_one_letter_code
_entity_poly.pdbx_strand_id
1 'polypeptide(L)'
;MSKAAVIGIVIVGLGVVGGGGYYYASNKANDELHKTISLIEKSIPGSSLKYESSSVSPFSQSATLHKVVFKDDKGHEYTADTLVASGVSQDKLGEVSLDKFHTVIDGGTIDVNHIDIKNAVASKDAVVIEDGKIKKFYPSKVSFDLLNLQDIKAVGPNAHETITVAQYELKNYGLDRKSDQTMKQFEIKSSYSKDNSEGLKINQMQIDGLDFAKIVATVEQGKTPQVLPGQPQKGTLDGLEYNAKGQIWSLAKIDTENSIAENGDQKSTATFSGLKIDTAHNPQLFALKEMGYNQLDAFGKISASYNKAKQQWSFVPVEMTIKDMGNLNADLQFNGPAALSNANPQSVMTDYKLISLKVILQNQGLLEKAIDQEAKKQSLPADKVKENMINELKQDEANATMPVQKQADEAVIDLINNPKKSMVIAMNPKAPLNAMELVGNSPFSMIEKLNLSVKTEAGK
;
A
#
# COMPACT_ATOMS: atom_id res chain seq x y z
N MET A 1 -35.79 3.30 24.96
CA MET A 1 -34.61 4.20 24.89
C MET A 1 -34.03 4.13 23.49
N SER A 2 -33.81 5.28 22.84
CA SER A 2 -33.25 5.31 21.48
C SER A 2 -31.79 4.85 21.49
N LYS A 3 -31.52 3.85 20.66
CA LYS A 3 -30.32 3.01 20.56
C LYS A 3 -29.07 3.72 19.97
N ALA A 4 -28.96 5.04 20.13
CA ALA A 4 -27.99 5.87 19.39
C ALA A 4 -26.63 6.10 20.07
N ALA A 5 -26.44 5.64 21.30
CA ALA A 5 -25.25 5.97 22.07
C ALA A 5 -24.67 4.68 22.60
N VAL A 6 -23.66 4.10 21.95
CA VAL A 6 -22.68 3.17 22.56
C VAL A 6 -21.27 3.56 22.12
N ILE A 7 -21.11 4.10 20.90
CA ILE A 7 -19.82 4.63 20.43
C ILE A 7 -19.67 6.12 20.74
N GLY A 8 -20.80 6.85 20.84
CA GLY A 8 -20.88 8.18 21.46
C GLY A 8 -21.16 8.15 22.96
N ILE A 9 -21.18 6.96 23.59
CA ILE A 9 -21.72 6.78 24.97
C ILE A 9 -20.74 7.15 26.07
N VAL A 10 -19.54 7.62 25.72
CA VAL A 10 -18.68 8.27 26.71
C VAL A 10 -19.16 9.72 26.97
N ILE A 11 -20.01 10.31 26.11
CA ILE A 11 -20.08 11.78 26.06
C ILE A 11 -21.51 12.37 26.02
N VAL A 12 -22.55 11.64 25.62
CA VAL A 12 -23.92 12.20 25.43
C VAL A 12 -24.74 12.27 26.72
N GLY A 13 -24.59 13.38 27.45
CA GLY A 13 -25.39 13.70 28.63
C GLY A 13 -25.46 15.19 29.00
N LEU A 14 -25.37 16.15 28.06
CA LEU A 14 -25.44 17.59 28.40
C LEU A 14 -26.52 18.33 27.60
N GLY A 15 -27.78 18.10 27.98
CA GLY A 15 -28.92 18.88 27.50
C GLY A 15 -29.11 20.20 28.27
N VAL A 16 -29.23 21.30 27.52
CA VAL A 16 -29.32 22.69 27.99
C VAL A 16 -30.48 22.91 28.97
N VAL A 17 -30.18 23.48 30.15
CA VAL A 17 -31.19 23.98 31.09
C VAL A 17 -31.14 25.51 31.07
N GLY A 18 -32.15 26.12 30.46
CA GLY A 18 -32.29 27.56 30.41
C GLY A 18 -32.68 28.13 31.77
N GLY A 19 -31.96 29.17 32.21
CA GLY A 19 -32.42 30.18 33.17
C GLY A 19 -32.47 29.76 34.64
N GLY A 20 -31.34 29.86 35.36
CA GLY A 20 -31.31 29.86 36.82
C GLY A 20 -30.10 29.17 37.45
N GLY A 21 -28.99 29.91 37.62
CA GLY A 21 -27.84 29.51 38.44
C GLY A 21 -26.83 28.57 37.78
N TYR A 22 -25.63 29.08 37.46
CA TYR A 22 -24.47 28.30 37.01
C TYR A 22 -24.23 27.04 37.86
N TYR A 23 -24.42 27.16 39.17
CA TYR A 23 -24.30 26.06 40.12
C TYR A 23 -25.31 24.92 39.86
N TYR A 24 -26.57 25.24 39.57
CA TYR A 24 -27.60 24.22 39.26
C TYR A 24 -27.29 23.52 37.94
N ALA A 25 -26.90 24.29 36.92
CA ALA A 25 -26.50 23.73 35.62
C ALA A 25 -25.27 22.82 35.73
N SER A 26 -24.27 23.22 36.52
CA SER A 26 -23.06 22.41 36.76
C SER A 26 -23.35 21.13 37.53
N ASN A 27 -24.20 21.16 38.56
CA ASN A 27 -24.56 19.96 39.33
C ASN A 27 -25.32 18.96 38.46
N LYS A 28 -26.32 19.42 37.71
CA LYS A 28 -27.08 18.55 36.80
C LYS A 28 -26.19 17.98 35.69
N ALA A 29 -25.24 18.76 35.19
CA ALA A 29 -24.26 18.31 34.22
C ALA A 29 -23.36 17.19 34.78
N ASN A 30 -22.91 17.31 36.03
CA ASN A 30 -22.17 16.26 36.72
C ASN A 30 -23.03 15.00 36.96
N ASP A 31 -24.30 15.16 37.36
CA ASP A 31 -25.22 14.03 37.55
C ASP A 31 -25.42 13.24 36.24
N GLU A 32 -25.58 13.94 35.12
CA GLU A 32 -25.71 13.29 33.81
C GLU A 32 -24.40 12.63 33.34
N LEU A 33 -23.24 13.23 33.63
CA LEU A 33 -21.95 12.57 33.41
C LEU A 33 -21.87 11.25 34.21
N HIS A 34 -22.22 11.25 35.49
CA HIS A 34 -22.23 10.03 36.31
C HIS A 34 -23.23 8.98 35.81
N LYS A 35 -24.43 9.40 35.38
CA LYS A 35 -25.41 8.48 34.77
C LYS A 35 -24.87 7.85 33.48
N THR A 36 -24.20 8.66 32.66
CA THR A 36 -23.59 8.21 31.41
C THR A 36 -22.50 7.18 31.68
N ILE A 37 -21.59 7.46 32.62
CA ILE A 37 -20.55 6.51 33.05
C ILE A 37 -21.17 5.22 33.59
N SER A 38 -22.18 5.33 34.44
CA SER A 38 -22.90 4.15 34.97
C SER A 38 -23.58 3.33 33.87
N LEU A 39 -24.05 3.99 32.80
CA LEU A 39 -24.63 3.33 31.64
C LEU A 39 -23.56 2.59 30.83
N ILE A 40 -22.36 3.17 30.65
CA ILE A 40 -21.21 2.51 30.00
C ILE A 40 -20.88 1.19 30.74
N GLU A 41 -20.67 1.28 32.05
CA GLU A 41 -20.28 0.12 32.87
C GLU A 41 -21.36 -0.97 32.87
N LYS A 42 -22.64 -0.58 32.87
CA LYS A 42 -23.76 -1.54 32.71
C LYS A 42 -23.81 -2.17 31.31
N SER A 43 -23.46 -1.40 30.28
CA SER A 43 -23.50 -1.83 28.88
C SER A 43 -22.34 -2.76 28.50
N ILE A 44 -21.23 -2.67 29.24
CA ILE A 44 -20.05 -3.53 29.11
C ILE A 44 -19.78 -4.19 30.47
N PRO A 45 -20.52 -5.27 30.84
CA PRO A 45 -20.38 -5.89 32.15
C PRO A 45 -18.94 -6.37 32.40
N GLY A 46 -18.40 -6.05 33.57
CA GLY A 46 -17.00 -6.35 33.93
C GLY A 46 -16.04 -5.19 33.64
N SER A 47 -16.46 -4.19 32.86
CA SER A 47 -15.68 -2.97 32.67
C SER A 47 -15.81 -2.00 33.84
N SER A 48 -14.85 -1.07 33.96
CA SER A 48 -14.94 0.06 34.90
C SER A 48 -14.29 1.31 34.31
N LEU A 49 -14.82 2.48 34.63
CA LEU A 49 -14.25 3.76 34.24
C LEU A 49 -13.97 4.63 35.46
N LYS A 50 -12.69 4.89 35.73
CA LYS A 50 -12.23 5.76 36.82
C LYS A 50 -11.58 7.01 36.27
N TYR A 51 -11.64 8.10 37.03
CA TYR A 51 -10.98 9.36 36.74
C TYR A 51 -10.68 10.08 38.07
N GLU A 52 -9.65 10.93 38.09
CA GLU A 52 -9.24 11.66 39.30
C GLU A 52 -10.12 12.90 39.53
N SER A 53 -10.39 13.65 38.46
CA SER A 53 -11.24 14.83 38.50
C SER A 53 -11.97 15.03 37.18
N SER A 54 -13.07 15.77 37.23
CA SER A 54 -13.85 16.15 36.05
C SER A 54 -14.18 17.64 36.10
N SER A 55 -14.35 18.23 34.92
CA SER A 55 -14.93 19.56 34.77
C SER A 55 -15.95 19.54 33.65
N VAL A 56 -17.05 20.26 33.84
CA VAL A 56 -18.13 20.33 32.84
C VAL A 56 -18.50 21.78 32.61
N SER A 57 -18.59 22.17 31.34
CA SER A 57 -18.96 23.51 30.91
C SER A 57 -20.30 23.43 30.15
N PRO A 58 -21.40 23.89 30.77
CA PRO A 58 -22.72 23.89 30.13
C PRO A 58 -22.78 24.78 28.88
N PHE A 59 -21.95 25.84 28.82
CA PHE A 59 -21.96 26.81 27.71
C PHE A 59 -21.28 26.27 26.46
N SER A 60 -20.14 25.60 26.60
CA SER A 60 -19.46 24.91 25.50
C SER A 60 -19.98 23.49 25.28
N GLN A 61 -20.95 23.04 26.09
CA GLN A 61 -21.46 21.67 26.10
C GLN A 61 -20.31 20.66 26.12
N SER A 62 -19.33 20.90 27.00
CA SER A 62 -18.12 20.10 27.06
C SER A 62 -17.87 19.50 28.43
N ALA A 63 -17.33 18.29 28.46
CA ALA A 63 -16.85 17.61 29.65
C ALA A 63 -15.35 17.28 29.46
N THR A 64 -14.58 17.42 30.54
CA THR A 64 -13.19 17.04 30.61
C THR A 64 -12.99 16.10 31.79
N LEU A 65 -12.38 14.94 31.56
CA LEU A 65 -11.96 14.00 32.60
C LEU A 65 -10.43 13.98 32.66
N HIS A 66 -9.87 13.95 33.87
CA HIS A 66 -8.43 13.86 34.10
C HIS A 66 -8.03 12.51 34.70
N LYS A 67 -6.86 12.00 34.29
CA LYS A 67 -6.31 10.70 34.71
C LYS A 67 -7.32 9.58 34.57
N VAL A 68 -7.81 9.43 33.36
CA VAL A 68 -8.83 8.42 33.00
C VAL A 68 -8.18 7.05 33.00
N VAL A 69 -8.85 6.07 33.62
CA VAL A 69 -8.50 4.66 33.57
C VAL A 69 -9.77 3.89 33.24
N PHE A 70 -9.81 3.31 32.05
CA PHE A 70 -10.83 2.36 31.64
C PHE A 70 -10.26 0.94 31.75
N LYS A 71 -11.03 0.02 32.33
CA LYS A 71 -10.73 -1.41 32.33
C LYS A 71 -11.79 -2.14 31.53
N ASP A 72 -11.40 -3.00 30.61
CA ASP A 72 -12.35 -3.86 29.89
C ASP A 72 -12.81 -5.07 30.74
N ASP A 73 -13.67 -5.91 30.16
CA ASP A 73 -14.18 -7.12 30.80
C ASP A 73 -13.14 -8.23 30.97
N LYS A 74 -11.96 -8.09 30.35
CA LYS A 74 -10.80 -8.97 30.48
C LYS A 74 -9.75 -8.42 31.45
N GLY A 75 -9.97 -7.23 32.00
CA GLY A 75 -9.05 -6.56 32.90
C GLY A 75 -7.90 -5.83 32.21
N HIS A 76 -7.92 -5.67 30.88
CA HIS A 76 -6.95 -4.80 30.20
C HIS A 76 -7.22 -3.35 30.58
N GLU A 77 -6.13 -2.62 30.85
CA GLU A 77 -6.20 -1.23 31.25
C GLU A 77 -5.89 -0.30 30.05
N TYR A 78 -6.68 0.76 29.96
CA TYR A 78 -6.55 1.84 29.00
C TYR A 78 -6.51 3.15 29.79
N THR A 79 -5.41 3.90 29.69
CA THR A 79 -5.22 5.13 30.46
C THR A 79 -5.09 6.32 29.54
N ALA A 80 -5.49 7.50 30.03
CA ALA A 80 -5.29 8.79 29.35
C ALA A 80 -5.11 9.90 30.39
N ASP A 81 -4.27 10.88 30.09
CA ASP A 81 -4.06 12.05 30.97
C ASP A 81 -5.31 12.95 30.98
N THR A 82 -5.89 13.17 29.81
CA THR A 82 -7.09 13.99 29.63
C THR A 82 -7.99 13.37 28.58
N LEU A 83 -9.29 13.38 28.84
CA LEU A 83 -10.34 13.13 27.85
C LEU A 83 -11.24 14.36 27.78
N VAL A 84 -11.30 15.01 26.62
CA VAL A 84 -12.20 16.14 26.36
C VAL A 84 -13.27 15.71 25.37
N ALA A 85 -14.46 16.21 25.61
CA ALA A 85 -15.68 15.80 24.96
C ALA A 85 -16.53 17.05 24.76
N SER A 86 -16.84 17.47 23.53
CA SER A 86 -17.56 18.73 23.29
C SER A 86 -18.61 18.64 22.17
N GLY A 87 -19.54 19.61 22.17
CA GLY A 87 -20.55 19.74 21.12
C GLY A 87 -21.49 18.54 21.05
N VAL A 88 -21.94 18.09 22.22
CA VAL A 88 -22.62 16.80 22.34
C VAL A 88 -24.14 16.92 22.19
N SER A 89 -24.71 16.05 21.37
CA SER A 89 -26.15 15.94 21.17
C SER A 89 -26.57 14.47 21.02
N GLN A 90 -27.86 14.21 20.81
CA GLN A 90 -28.44 12.86 20.90
C GLN A 90 -27.77 11.81 19.98
N ASP A 91 -27.29 12.22 18.82
CA ASP A 91 -26.70 11.37 17.77
C ASP A 91 -25.37 11.90 17.24
N LYS A 92 -24.97 13.12 17.63
CA LYS A 92 -23.76 13.79 17.18
C LYS A 92 -22.85 14.18 18.33
N LEU A 93 -21.57 14.05 18.08
CA LEU A 93 -20.45 14.41 18.94
C LEU A 93 -19.56 15.39 18.17
N GLY A 94 -19.49 16.63 18.65
CA GLY A 94 -18.75 17.71 18.02
C GLY A 94 -17.26 17.43 17.96
N GLU A 95 -16.65 17.13 19.11
CA GLU A 95 -15.22 16.84 19.21
C GLU A 95 -14.94 15.89 20.37
N VAL A 96 -13.98 14.98 20.17
CA VAL A 96 -13.39 14.15 21.22
C VAL A 96 -11.88 14.26 21.11
N SER A 97 -11.23 14.60 22.22
CA SER A 97 -9.79 14.64 22.31
C SER A 97 -9.29 13.76 23.46
N LEU A 98 -8.26 12.95 23.23
CA LEU A 98 -7.55 12.22 24.27
C LEU A 98 -6.07 12.58 24.24
N ASP A 99 -5.50 12.85 25.41
CA ASP A 99 -4.06 13.11 25.56
C ASP A 99 -3.39 11.95 26.30
N LYS A 100 -2.22 11.55 25.79
CA LYS A 100 -1.35 10.50 26.32
C LYS A 100 -2.08 9.20 26.60
N PHE A 101 -2.76 8.70 25.57
CA PHE A 101 -3.37 7.38 25.62
C PHE A 101 -2.30 6.30 25.76
N HIS A 102 -2.52 5.35 26.66
CA HIS A 102 -1.64 4.20 26.88
C HIS A 102 -2.44 2.93 27.15
N THR A 103 -1.99 1.80 26.63
CA THR A 103 -2.53 0.48 26.97
C THR A 103 -1.46 -0.61 26.88
N VAL A 104 -1.66 -1.67 27.66
CA VAL A 104 -0.83 -2.89 27.65
C VAL A 104 -1.69 -4.05 27.15
N ILE A 105 -1.29 -4.65 26.03
CA ILE A 105 -2.04 -5.74 25.38
C ILE A 105 -1.05 -6.84 25.02
N ASP A 106 -1.34 -8.08 25.44
CA ASP A 106 -0.57 -9.28 25.11
C ASP A 106 0.94 -9.16 25.37
N GLY A 107 1.33 -8.43 26.42
CA GLY A 107 2.72 -8.20 26.82
C GLY A 107 3.42 -7.03 26.09
N GLY A 108 2.79 -6.45 25.07
CA GLY A 108 3.25 -5.23 24.40
C GLY A 108 2.59 -3.97 24.94
N THR A 109 3.02 -2.81 24.45
CA THR A 109 2.42 -1.50 24.78
C THR A 109 2.01 -0.75 23.51
N ILE A 110 0.96 0.06 23.63
CA ILE A 110 0.57 1.04 22.62
C ILE A 110 0.40 2.38 23.31
N ASP A 111 1.13 3.38 22.83
CA ASP A 111 1.11 4.76 23.28
C ASP A 111 0.64 5.65 22.11
N VAL A 112 -0.23 6.61 22.39
CA VAL A 112 -0.62 7.66 21.44
C VAL A 112 -0.65 8.98 22.18
N ASN A 113 0.17 9.94 21.74
CA ASN A 113 0.30 11.23 22.44
C ASN A 113 -0.98 12.06 22.37
N HIS A 114 -1.65 12.06 21.22
CA HIS A 114 -2.90 12.81 21.03
C HIS A 114 -3.83 12.12 20.03
N ILE A 115 -5.11 12.07 20.36
CA ILE A 115 -6.20 11.53 19.52
C ILE A 115 -7.27 12.61 19.41
N ASP A 116 -7.69 12.94 18.20
CA ASP A 116 -8.78 13.88 17.92
C ASP A 116 -9.81 13.25 16.97
N ILE A 117 -11.09 13.38 17.29
CA ILE A 117 -12.22 12.97 16.44
C ILE A 117 -13.19 14.14 16.34
N LYS A 118 -13.50 14.57 15.10
CA LYS A 118 -14.40 15.70 14.86
C LYS A 118 -15.69 15.31 14.14
N ASN A 119 -16.79 15.91 14.57
CA ASN A 119 -18.14 15.76 14.04
C ASN A 119 -18.56 14.29 13.86
N ALA A 120 -18.29 13.46 14.87
CA ALA A 120 -18.71 12.07 14.85
C ALA A 120 -20.24 11.97 14.96
N VAL A 121 -20.86 11.18 14.09
CA VAL A 121 -22.29 10.88 14.06
C VAL A 121 -22.43 9.37 13.99
N ALA A 122 -23.22 8.79 14.89
CA ALA A 122 -23.50 7.35 14.92
C ALA A 122 -24.96 7.10 14.57
N SER A 123 -25.22 6.24 13.58
CA SER A 123 -26.59 5.83 13.29
C SER A 123 -27.17 4.93 14.39
N LYS A 124 -28.50 4.86 14.47
CA LYS A 124 -29.26 4.13 15.51
C LYS A 124 -28.92 2.63 15.64
N ASP A 125 -28.28 2.07 14.63
CA ASP A 125 -27.94 0.66 14.47
C ASP A 125 -26.44 0.45 14.32
N ALA A 126 -25.63 1.48 14.60
CA ALA A 126 -24.19 1.37 14.77
C ALA A 126 -23.84 0.43 15.91
N VAL A 127 -24.71 0.31 16.93
CA VAL A 127 -24.54 -0.65 18.02
C VAL A 127 -25.78 -1.48 18.23
N VAL A 128 -25.58 -2.79 18.37
CA VAL A 128 -26.59 -3.74 18.79
C VAL A 128 -26.44 -4.01 20.28
N ILE A 129 -27.50 -3.66 21.03
CA ILE A 129 -27.62 -3.90 22.47
C ILE A 129 -28.68 -4.98 22.67
N GLU A 130 -28.32 -6.07 23.35
CA GLU A 130 -29.21 -7.16 23.74
C GLU A 130 -29.02 -7.44 25.23
N ASP A 131 -30.12 -7.60 25.97
CA ASP A 131 -30.12 -7.79 27.43
C ASP A 131 -29.35 -6.70 28.20
N GLY A 132 -29.39 -5.47 27.68
CA GLY A 132 -28.64 -4.34 28.23
C GLY A 132 -27.13 -4.40 27.99
N LYS A 133 -26.63 -5.35 27.19
CA LYS A 133 -25.22 -5.52 26.87
C LYS A 133 -24.92 -5.20 25.42
N ILE A 134 -23.77 -4.60 25.16
CA ILE A 134 -23.27 -4.38 23.81
C ILE A 134 -22.86 -5.72 23.22
N LYS A 135 -23.53 -6.14 22.14
CA LYS A 135 -23.23 -7.39 21.43
C LYS A 135 -22.38 -7.16 20.20
N LYS A 136 -22.64 -6.06 19.49
CA LYS A 136 -21.96 -5.77 18.23
C LYS A 136 -21.85 -4.28 17.99
N PHE A 137 -20.71 -3.87 17.47
CA PHE A 137 -20.44 -2.53 16.95
C PHE A 137 -20.17 -2.64 15.45
N TYR A 138 -20.78 -1.75 14.67
CA TYR A 138 -20.60 -1.60 13.23
C TYR A 138 -19.92 -0.25 12.94
N PRO A 139 -18.58 -0.17 12.89
CA PRO A 139 -17.87 1.04 12.51
C PRO A 139 -18.35 1.68 11.20
N SER A 140 -18.79 0.89 10.22
CA SER A 140 -19.31 1.41 8.94
C SER A 140 -20.51 2.35 9.10
N LYS A 141 -21.22 2.24 10.22
CA LYS A 141 -22.43 3.00 10.55
C LYS A 141 -22.16 4.26 11.37
N VAL A 142 -20.88 4.62 11.50
CA VAL A 142 -20.39 5.87 12.07
C VAL A 142 -19.84 6.72 10.94
N SER A 143 -20.01 8.03 11.04
CA SER A 143 -19.34 9.01 10.18
C SER A 143 -18.63 10.05 11.02
N PHE A 144 -17.50 10.57 10.56
CA PHE A 144 -16.79 11.70 11.18
C PHE A 144 -16.04 12.50 10.12
N ASP A 145 -15.74 13.75 10.41
CA ASP A 145 -15.01 14.62 9.48
C ASP A 145 -13.50 14.45 9.60
N LEU A 146 -13.01 14.15 10.80
CA LEU A 146 -11.60 13.92 11.09
C LEU A 146 -11.44 12.86 12.17
N LEU A 147 -10.51 11.94 11.95
CA LEU A 147 -9.79 11.19 12.98
C LEU A 147 -8.31 11.52 12.80
N ASN A 148 -7.65 12.01 13.84
CA ASN A 148 -6.23 12.34 13.83
C ASN A 148 -5.55 11.73 15.05
N LEU A 149 -4.49 10.96 14.82
CA LEU A 149 -3.65 10.34 15.84
C LEU A 149 -2.23 10.89 15.69
N GLN A 150 -1.61 11.31 16.79
CA GLN A 150 -0.26 11.86 16.80
C GLN A 150 0.67 11.07 17.70
N ASP A 151 1.91 10.90 17.23
CA ASP A 151 3.01 10.21 17.91
C ASP A 151 2.59 8.83 18.45
N ILE A 152 2.11 7.97 17.54
CA ILE A 152 1.80 6.58 17.85
C ILE A 152 3.11 5.82 18.04
N LYS A 153 3.21 5.06 19.13
CA LYS A 153 4.29 4.13 19.39
C LYS A 153 3.72 2.81 19.87
N ALA A 154 4.10 1.71 19.23
CA ALA A 154 3.79 0.38 19.68
C ALA A 154 5.07 -0.42 19.90
N VAL A 155 5.14 -1.14 21.02
CA VAL A 155 6.27 -2.01 21.38
C VAL A 155 5.74 -3.43 21.54
N GLY A 156 6.30 -4.37 20.78
CA GLY A 156 5.91 -5.78 20.86
C GLY A 156 6.29 -6.44 22.21
N PRO A 157 5.77 -7.65 22.51
CA PRO A 157 5.92 -8.30 23.81
C PRO A 157 7.36 -8.60 24.23
N ASN A 158 8.25 -8.77 23.26
CA ASN A 158 9.67 -9.03 23.52
C ASN A 158 10.53 -7.75 23.45
N ALA A 159 9.92 -6.58 23.28
CA ALA A 159 10.57 -5.29 23.04
C ALA A 159 11.54 -5.25 21.84
N HIS A 160 11.56 -6.30 21.01
CA HIS A 160 12.45 -6.40 19.85
C HIS A 160 11.96 -5.65 18.62
N GLU A 161 10.68 -5.29 18.60
CA GLU A 161 10.05 -4.60 17.49
C GLU A 161 9.36 -3.37 18.04
N THR A 162 9.70 -2.21 17.46
CA THR A 162 9.04 -0.95 17.75
C THR A 162 8.45 -0.40 16.46
N ILE A 163 7.17 -0.10 16.48
CA ILE A 163 6.46 0.61 15.42
C ILE A 163 6.23 2.05 15.89
N THR A 164 6.57 3.02 15.06
CA THR A 164 6.26 4.43 15.31
C THR A 164 5.56 5.06 14.11
N VAL A 165 4.60 5.94 14.38
CA VAL A 165 3.91 6.74 13.38
C VAL A 165 3.75 8.16 13.93
N ALA A 166 4.35 9.16 13.28
CA ALA A 166 4.23 10.54 13.77
C ALA A 166 2.81 11.08 13.63
N GLN A 167 2.12 10.74 12.54
CA GLN A 167 0.74 11.16 12.33
C GLN A 167 -0.03 10.13 11.51
N TYR A 168 -1.25 9.84 11.94
CA TYR A 168 -2.26 9.16 11.13
C TYR A 168 -3.52 10.01 11.09
N GLU A 169 -4.03 10.26 9.88
CA GLU A 169 -5.19 11.09 9.63
C GLU A 169 -6.18 10.35 8.72
N LEU A 170 -7.46 10.42 9.06
CA LEU A 170 -8.57 9.94 8.24
C LEU A 170 -9.66 11.01 8.19
N LYS A 171 -9.90 11.56 7.01
CA LYS A 171 -10.89 12.62 6.76
C LYS A 171 -12.13 12.07 6.10
N ASN A 172 -13.27 12.69 6.36
CA ASN A 172 -14.54 12.43 5.68
C ASN A 172 -14.98 10.94 5.73
N TYR A 173 -14.84 10.29 6.88
CA TYR A 173 -15.30 8.91 7.05
C TYR A 173 -16.82 8.82 7.14
N GLY A 174 -17.41 7.83 6.47
CA GLY A 174 -18.84 7.51 6.52
C GLY A 174 -19.32 6.88 5.23
N LEU A 175 -20.43 6.14 5.28
CA LEU A 175 -21.01 5.48 4.09
C LEU A 175 -21.30 6.50 2.98
N ASP A 176 -20.93 6.12 1.75
CA ASP A 176 -21.07 6.92 0.54
C ASP A 176 -20.33 8.28 0.59
N ARG A 177 -19.40 8.45 1.54
CA ARG A 177 -18.44 9.56 1.57
C ARG A 177 -17.11 9.11 0.98
N LYS A 178 -16.45 10.02 0.28
CA LYS A 178 -15.06 9.85 -0.16
C LYS A 178 -14.14 10.27 0.97
N SER A 179 -13.46 9.30 1.54
CA SER A 179 -12.53 9.49 2.64
C SER A 179 -11.09 9.60 2.12
N ASP A 180 -10.30 10.40 2.82
CA ASP A 180 -8.88 10.59 2.53
C ASP A 180 -8.08 10.13 3.74
N GLN A 181 -7.08 9.28 3.53
CA GLN A 181 -6.23 8.71 4.56
C GLN A 181 -4.80 9.17 4.34
N THR A 182 -4.14 9.65 5.40
CA THR A 182 -2.73 10.03 5.37
C THR A 182 -2.00 9.46 6.57
N MET A 183 -0.86 8.84 6.34
CA MET A 183 0.06 8.36 7.37
C MET A 183 1.44 8.98 7.11
N LYS A 184 2.06 9.55 8.14
CA LYS A 184 3.39 10.20 8.04
C LYS A 184 4.38 9.56 8.99
N GLN A 185 5.62 9.45 8.51
CA GLN A 185 6.78 8.97 9.25
C GLN A 185 6.49 7.64 9.94
N PHE A 186 6.05 6.66 9.15
CA PHE A 186 5.89 5.28 9.62
C PHE A 186 7.25 4.61 9.66
N GLU A 187 7.60 4.00 10.78
CA GLU A 187 8.87 3.32 10.96
C GLU A 187 8.67 2.02 11.77
N ILE A 188 9.28 0.93 11.31
CA ILE A 188 9.44 -0.32 12.06
C ILE A 188 10.94 -0.50 12.31
N LYS A 189 11.34 -0.59 13.58
CA LYS A 189 12.71 -0.92 13.98
C LYS A 189 12.78 -2.34 14.54
N SER A 190 13.77 -3.09 14.07
CA SER A 190 14.15 -4.36 14.67
C SER A 190 15.38 -4.19 15.55
N SER A 191 15.26 -4.56 16.82
CA SER A 191 16.37 -4.51 17.79
C SER A 191 17.33 -5.70 17.66
N TYR A 192 17.14 -6.60 16.69
CA TYR A 192 18.06 -7.73 16.46
C TYR A 192 19.39 -7.31 15.85
N SER A 193 19.42 -6.15 15.20
CA SER A 193 20.64 -5.54 14.68
C SER A 193 21.34 -4.73 15.77
N LYS A 194 22.65 -4.94 15.99
CA LYS A 194 23.44 -4.25 17.03
C LYS A 194 23.46 -2.72 16.87
N ASP A 195 23.15 -2.23 15.68
CA ASP A 195 23.15 -0.82 15.30
C ASP A 195 21.73 -0.27 15.07
N ASN A 196 20.68 -1.06 15.31
CA ASN A 196 19.29 -0.73 14.96
C ASN A 196 19.13 -0.26 13.50
N SER A 197 19.99 -0.74 12.61
CA SER A 197 19.96 -0.34 11.20
C SER A 197 18.89 -1.09 10.42
N GLU A 198 18.44 -2.26 10.90
CA GLU A 198 17.40 -3.06 10.25
C GLU A 198 16.01 -2.52 10.54
N GLY A 199 15.25 -2.28 9.47
CA GLY A 199 13.94 -1.70 9.59
C GLY A 199 13.31 -1.30 8.27
N LEU A 200 12.10 -0.78 8.40
CA LEU A 200 11.27 -0.23 7.33
C LEU A 200 10.91 1.20 7.69
N LYS A 201 11.12 2.14 6.78
CA LYS A 201 10.69 3.54 6.91
C LYS A 201 9.82 3.92 5.72
N ILE A 202 8.79 4.71 5.98
CA ILE A 202 7.93 5.32 4.98
C ILE A 202 7.70 6.77 5.41
N ASN A 203 8.11 7.73 4.60
CA ASN A 203 7.91 9.16 4.91
C ASN A 203 6.44 9.54 4.89
N GLN A 204 5.71 9.11 3.86
CA GLN A 204 4.28 9.35 3.75
C GLN A 204 3.58 8.25 2.96
N MET A 205 2.39 7.87 3.40
CA MET A 205 1.41 7.11 2.63
C MET A 205 0.11 7.92 2.59
N GLN A 206 -0.48 8.07 1.42
CA GLN A 206 -1.72 8.80 1.22
C GLN A 206 -2.64 8.01 0.31
N ILE A 207 -3.92 7.95 0.65
CA ILE A 207 -4.96 7.34 -0.17
C ILE A 207 -6.15 8.30 -0.21
N ASP A 208 -6.53 8.75 -1.41
CA ASP A 208 -7.60 9.73 -1.59
C ASP A 208 -8.80 9.13 -2.31
N GLY A 209 -9.99 9.56 -1.90
CA GLY A 209 -11.23 9.30 -2.64
C GLY A 209 -11.89 7.94 -2.39
N LEU A 210 -11.51 7.20 -1.35
CA LEU A 210 -12.06 5.88 -1.02
C LEU A 210 -13.28 5.96 -0.09
N ASP A 211 -14.33 5.21 -0.38
CA ASP A 211 -15.37 4.95 0.61
C ASP A 211 -14.93 3.84 1.58
N PHE A 212 -14.05 4.21 2.52
CA PHE A 212 -13.52 3.29 3.54
C PHE A 212 -14.64 2.69 4.40
N ALA A 213 -15.71 3.44 4.69
CA ALA A 213 -16.82 2.93 5.49
C ALA A 213 -17.56 1.78 4.78
N LYS A 214 -17.73 1.85 3.47
CA LYS A 214 -18.34 0.78 2.67
C LYS A 214 -17.45 -0.44 2.50
N ILE A 215 -16.13 -0.24 2.43
CA ILE A 215 -15.15 -1.34 2.53
C ILE A 215 -15.30 -2.05 3.89
N VAL A 216 -15.34 -1.29 4.98
CA VAL A 216 -15.56 -1.83 6.33
C VAL A 216 -16.91 -2.54 6.43
N ALA A 217 -17.97 -1.99 5.87
CA ALA A 217 -19.30 -2.63 5.82
C ALA A 217 -19.27 -3.99 5.12
N THR A 218 -18.43 -4.13 4.08
CA THR A 218 -18.24 -5.39 3.35
C THR A 218 -17.57 -6.43 4.24
N VAL A 219 -16.53 -6.02 4.99
CA VAL A 219 -15.84 -6.89 5.97
C VAL A 219 -16.77 -7.30 7.12
N GLU A 220 -17.58 -6.37 7.64
CA GLU A 220 -18.58 -6.64 8.68
C GLU A 220 -19.63 -7.68 8.27
N GLN A 221 -19.85 -7.84 6.96
CA GLN A 221 -20.71 -8.86 6.35
C GLN A 221 -19.98 -10.19 6.07
N GLY A 222 -18.70 -10.31 6.44
CA GLY A 222 -17.87 -11.48 6.15
C GLY A 222 -17.49 -11.63 4.68
N LYS A 223 -17.59 -10.55 3.88
CA LYS A 223 -17.22 -10.55 2.48
C LYS A 223 -15.81 -9.97 2.31
N THR A 224 -15.12 -10.41 1.27
CA THR A 224 -13.83 -9.82 0.88
C THR A 224 -14.04 -8.38 0.42
N PRO A 225 -13.22 -7.41 0.90
CA PRO A 225 -13.20 -6.06 0.36
C PRO A 225 -13.13 -6.06 -1.16
N GLN A 226 -13.98 -5.25 -1.80
CA GLN A 226 -13.94 -5.02 -3.24
C GLN A 226 -13.79 -3.53 -3.52
N VAL A 227 -13.00 -3.22 -4.55
CA VAL A 227 -12.94 -1.88 -5.13
C VAL A 227 -14.30 -1.55 -5.73
N LEU A 228 -14.82 -0.37 -5.44
CA LEU A 228 -16.16 0.05 -5.87
C LEU A 228 -16.12 0.70 -7.27
N PRO A 229 -17.07 0.37 -8.16
CA PRO A 229 -17.22 1.07 -9.42
C PRO A 229 -17.46 2.58 -9.23
N GLY A 230 -16.95 3.39 -10.15
CA GLY A 230 -17.14 4.85 -10.17
C GLY A 230 -16.29 5.63 -9.17
N GLN A 231 -15.42 4.97 -8.39
CA GLN A 231 -14.54 5.63 -7.44
C GLN A 231 -13.10 5.67 -7.98
N PRO A 232 -12.61 6.83 -8.45
CA PRO A 232 -11.18 6.98 -8.71
C PRO A 232 -10.45 6.90 -7.37
N GLN A 233 -9.41 6.10 -7.32
CA GLN A 233 -8.59 5.88 -6.13
C GLN A 233 -7.19 6.39 -6.46
N LYS A 234 -6.74 7.41 -5.74
CA LYS A 234 -5.35 7.86 -5.84
C LYS A 234 -4.61 7.36 -4.62
N GLY A 235 -3.42 6.81 -4.83
CA GLY A 235 -2.55 6.37 -3.76
C GLY A 235 -1.14 6.88 -3.98
N THR A 236 -0.55 7.51 -2.98
CA THR A 236 0.85 7.94 -3.02
C THR A 236 1.60 7.27 -1.87
N LEU A 237 2.78 6.74 -2.16
CA LEU A 237 3.76 6.34 -1.16
C LEU A 237 5.06 7.08 -1.45
N ASP A 238 5.61 7.73 -0.42
CA ASP A 238 6.80 8.58 -0.47
C ASP A 238 7.83 8.06 0.54
N GLY A 239 9.08 8.01 0.09
CA GLY A 239 10.25 7.75 0.94
C GLY A 239 10.21 6.40 1.63
N LEU A 240 9.95 5.34 0.86
CA LEU A 240 10.12 3.98 1.33
C LEU A 240 11.60 3.65 1.41
N GLU A 241 12.08 3.25 2.58
CA GLU A 241 13.41 2.71 2.79
C GLU A 241 13.29 1.39 3.54
N TYR A 242 14.00 0.37 3.06
CA TYR A 242 14.08 -0.93 3.70
C TYR A 242 15.54 -1.34 3.82
N ASN A 243 15.96 -1.67 5.03
CA ASN A 243 17.29 -2.18 5.30
C ASN A 243 17.18 -3.53 6.00
N ALA A 244 17.76 -4.56 5.39
CA ALA A 244 17.86 -5.88 5.99
C ALA A 244 19.23 -6.48 5.66
N LYS A 245 19.96 -6.90 6.70
CA LYS A 245 21.26 -7.56 6.56
C LYS A 245 22.28 -6.76 5.73
N GLY A 246 22.25 -5.44 5.87
CA GLY A 246 23.12 -4.51 5.13
C GLY A 246 22.71 -4.26 3.68
N GLN A 247 21.64 -4.91 3.19
CA GLN A 247 21.06 -4.62 1.90
C GLN A 247 20.03 -3.49 2.03
N ILE A 248 20.32 -2.37 1.38
CA ILE A 248 19.46 -1.19 1.37
C ILE A 248 18.66 -1.16 0.06
N TRP A 249 17.35 -1.00 0.21
CA TRP A 249 16.40 -0.71 -0.85
C TRP A 249 15.73 0.61 -0.52
N SER A 250 15.55 1.48 -1.51
CA SER A 250 14.70 2.65 -1.34
C SER A 250 13.85 2.91 -2.56
N LEU A 251 12.73 3.57 -2.36
CA LEU A 251 11.83 4.05 -3.39
C LEU A 251 11.41 5.46 -2.98
N ALA A 252 11.85 6.44 -3.76
CA ALA A 252 11.58 7.85 -3.45
C ALA A 252 10.09 8.15 -3.51
N LYS A 253 9.40 7.70 -4.56
CA LYS A 253 7.96 7.92 -4.69
C LYS A 253 7.30 6.88 -5.59
N ILE A 254 6.08 6.48 -5.26
CA ILE A 254 5.13 5.83 -6.16
C ILE A 254 3.77 6.51 -6.08
N ASP A 255 3.23 6.90 -7.22
CA ASP A 255 1.88 7.42 -7.39
C ASP A 255 1.05 6.40 -8.17
N THR A 256 -0.14 6.10 -7.68
CA THR A 256 -1.09 5.17 -8.29
C THR A 256 -2.41 5.86 -8.54
N GLU A 257 -3.02 5.59 -9.68
CA GLU A 257 -4.40 5.98 -9.99
C GLU A 257 -5.16 4.75 -10.48
N ASN A 258 -6.23 4.40 -9.78
CA ASN A 258 -7.05 3.24 -10.09
C ASN A 258 -8.49 3.68 -10.32
N SER A 259 -9.18 3.02 -11.24
CA SER A 259 -10.61 3.23 -11.49
C SER A 259 -11.26 1.95 -11.97
N ILE A 260 -12.51 1.75 -11.57
CA ILE A 260 -13.37 0.68 -12.07
C ILE A 260 -14.63 1.32 -12.65
N ALA A 261 -14.94 1.05 -13.91
CA ALA A 261 -16.17 1.51 -14.55
C ALA A 261 -17.36 0.64 -14.14
N GLU A 262 -18.60 1.12 -14.35
CA GLU A 262 -19.82 0.37 -14.01
C GLU A 262 -19.93 -0.98 -14.72
N ASN A 263 -19.39 -1.08 -15.94
CA ASN A 263 -19.31 -2.33 -16.68
C ASN A 263 -18.25 -3.30 -16.12
N GLY A 264 -17.51 -2.91 -15.08
CA GLY A 264 -16.45 -3.68 -14.43
C GLY A 264 -15.10 -3.61 -15.13
N ASP A 265 -14.94 -2.80 -16.17
CA ASP A 265 -13.62 -2.52 -16.75
C ASP A 265 -12.76 -1.78 -15.74
N GLN A 266 -11.47 -2.12 -15.69
CA GLN A 266 -10.53 -1.56 -14.74
C GLN A 266 -9.43 -0.81 -15.46
N LYS A 267 -8.96 0.28 -14.87
CA LYS A 267 -7.73 0.97 -15.29
C LYS A 267 -6.90 1.27 -14.06
N SER A 268 -5.61 0.99 -14.15
CA SER A 268 -4.62 1.25 -13.12
C SER A 268 -3.39 1.87 -13.78
N THR A 269 -2.88 2.95 -13.22
CA THR A 269 -1.58 3.50 -13.60
C THR A 269 -0.74 3.67 -12.35
N ALA A 270 0.52 3.25 -12.40
CA ALA A 270 1.51 3.45 -11.35
C ALA A 270 2.73 4.16 -11.95
N THR A 271 3.15 5.26 -11.36
CA THR A 271 4.41 5.94 -11.70
C THR A 271 5.33 5.85 -10.49
N PHE A 272 6.56 5.39 -10.67
CA PHE A 272 7.52 5.26 -9.60
C PHE A 272 8.85 5.94 -9.94
N SER A 273 9.55 6.43 -8.93
CA SER A 273 10.82 7.14 -9.10
C SER A 273 11.77 6.85 -7.95
N GLY A 274 13.07 6.91 -8.26
CA GLY A 274 14.15 6.72 -7.29
C GLY A 274 14.10 5.33 -6.64
N LEU A 275 13.76 4.29 -7.40
CA LEU A 275 13.92 2.91 -6.96
C LEU A 275 15.42 2.61 -6.95
N LYS A 276 16.01 2.56 -5.76
CA LYS A 276 17.43 2.31 -5.56
C LYS A 276 17.69 0.97 -4.91
N ILE A 277 18.60 0.21 -5.52
CA ILE A 277 19.02 -1.11 -5.05
C ILE A 277 20.53 -1.15 -4.98
N ASP A 278 21.09 -1.33 -3.78
CA ASP A 278 22.53 -1.53 -3.61
C ASP A 278 22.97 -2.87 -4.24
N THR A 279 24.08 -2.91 -4.96
CA THR A 279 24.63 -4.14 -5.54
C THR A 279 25.68 -4.81 -4.66
N ALA A 280 26.22 -4.11 -3.66
CA ALA A 280 27.37 -4.54 -2.88
C ALA A 280 27.10 -5.82 -2.08
N HIS A 281 25.87 -5.97 -1.58
CA HIS A 281 25.44 -7.05 -0.69
C HIS A 281 24.43 -8.01 -1.35
N ASN A 282 24.12 -7.82 -2.64
CA ASN A 282 23.21 -8.69 -3.38
C ASN A 282 23.97 -9.63 -4.34
N PRO A 283 24.10 -10.94 -4.04
CA PRO A 283 24.85 -11.87 -4.90
C PRO A 283 24.24 -12.01 -6.30
N GLN A 284 22.93 -11.76 -6.46
CA GLN A 284 22.27 -11.79 -7.76
C GLN A 284 22.69 -10.61 -8.65
N LEU A 285 23.20 -9.54 -8.06
CA LEU A 285 23.65 -8.33 -8.76
C LEU A 285 25.18 -8.25 -8.85
N PHE A 286 25.90 -9.32 -8.52
CA PHE A 286 27.36 -9.33 -8.51
C PHE A 286 27.96 -8.97 -9.87
N ALA A 287 27.40 -9.50 -10.97
CA ALA A 287 27.86 -9.14 -12.31
C ALA A 287 27.75 -7.64 -12.59
N LEU A 288 26.67 -6.99 -12.15
CA LEU A 288 26.49 -5.54 -12.30
C LEU A 288 27.50 -4.77 -11.44
N LYS A 289 27.82 -5.27 -10.25
CA LYS A 289 28.89 -4.71 -9.42
C LYS A 289 30.25 -4.79 -10.11
N GLU A 290 30.58 -5.92 -10.74
CA GLU A 290 31.83 -6.05 -11.52
C GLU A 290 31.88 -5.11 -12.75
N MET A 291 30.72 -4.79 -13.33
CA MET A 291 30.57 -3.75 -14.37
C MET A 291 30.66 -2.31 -13.82
N GLY A 292 30.83 -2.14 -12.50
CA GLY A 292 30.98 -0.85 -11.82
C GLY A 292 29.66 -0.18 -11.42
N TYR A 293 28.54 -0.91 -11.41
CA TYR A 293 27.28 -0.42 -10.84
C TYR A 293 27.26 -0.72 -9.35
N ASN A 294 27.47 0.30 -8.52
CA ASN A 294 27.34 0.16 -7.06
C ASN A 294 25.88 0.22 -6.59
N GLN A 295 25.01 0.83 -7.41
CA GLN A 295 23.59 0.98 -7.13
C GLN A 295 22.84 1.00 -8.46
N LEU A 296 21.69 0.32 -8.50
CA LEU A 296 20.71 0.49 -9.57
C LEU A 296 19.78 1.63 -9.18
N ASP A 297 19.54 2.58 -10.07
CA ASP A 297 18.60 3.71 -9.86
C ASP A 297 17.59 3.68 -11.00
N ALA A 298 16.35 3.33 -10.67
CA ALA A 298 15.30 3.09 -11.63
C ALA A 298 14.07 3.98 -11.40
N PHE A 299 13.42 4.34 -12.50
CA PHE A 299 12.14 5.04 -12.51
C PHE A 299 11.29 4.54 -13.68
N GLY A 300 9.98 4.71 -13.60
CA GLY A 300 9.11 4.14 -14.61
C GLY A 300 7.64 4.42 -14.43
N LYS A 301 6.87 3.94 -15.40
CA LYS A 301 5.43 4.04 -15.45
C LYS A 301 4.85 2.72 -15.91
N ILE A 302 3.84 2.22 -15.21
CA ILE A 302 3.12 1.00 -15.55
C ILE A 302 1.66 1.38 -15.71
N SER A 303 1.07 1.12 -16.86
CA SER A 303 -0.36 1.32 -17.10
C SER A 303 -1.00 -0.02 -17.45
N ALA A 304 -2.01 -0.42 -16.69
CA ALA A 304 -2.77 -1.64 -16.88
C ALA A 304 -4.26 -1.31 -17.10
N SER A 305 -4.91 -2.06 -17.98
CA SER A 305 -6.35 -2.02 -18.14
C SER A 305 -6.91 -3.43 -18.27
N TYR A 306 -8.09 -3.65 -17.69
CA TYR A 306 -8.82 -4.90 -17.78
C TYR A 306 -10.14 -4.65 -18.48
N ASN A 307 -10.38 -5.35 -19.60
CA ASN A 307 -11.67 -5.40 -20.25
C ASN A 307 -12.44 -6.63 -19.76
N LYS A 308 -13.52 -6.42 -19.00
CA LYS A 308 -14.27 -7.51 -18.37
C LYS A 308 -15.01 -8.38 -19.39
N ALA A 309 -15.54 -7.77 -20.45
CA ALA A 309 -16.28 -8.50 -21.49
C ALA A 309 -15.40 -9.47 -22.28
N LYS A 310 -14.14 -9.07 -22.54
CA LYS A 310 -13.13 -9.90 -23.24
C LYS A 310 -12.27 -10.74 -22.30
N GLN A 311 -12.43 -10.56 -20.99
CA GLN A 311 -11.53 -11.10 -19.97
C GLN A 311 -10.06 -10.86 -20.33
N GLN A 312 -9.74 -9.62 -20.70
CA GLN A 312 -8.45 -9.28 -21.31
C GLN A 312 -7.74 -8.21 -20.51
N TRP A 313 -6.49 -8.47 -20.15
CA TRP A 313 -5.56 -7.49 -19.63
C TRP A 313 -4.72 -6.86 -20.75
N SER A 314 -4.45 -5.57 -20.61
CA SER A 314 -3.52 -4.82 -21.45
C SER A 314 -2.64 -3.95 -20.58
N PHE A 315 -1.34 -4.21 -20.61
CA PHE A 315 -0.29 -3.45 -19.95
C PHE A 315 0.41 -2.60 -21.01
N VAL A 316 -0.08 -1.37 -21.19
CA VAL A 316 0.39 -0.45 -22.22
C VAL A 316 0.30 1.00 -21.69
N PRO A 317 1.42 1.70 -21.49
CA PRO A 317 2.80 1.22 -21.58
C PRO A 317 3.32 0.67 -20.23
N VAL A 318 4.30 -0.25 -20.29
CA VAL A 318 5.23 -0.57 -19.19
C VAL A 318 6.57 0.05 -19.54
N GLU A 319 6.95 1.12 -18.85
CA GLU A 319 8.18 1.88 -19.09
C GLU A 319 9.05 1.81 -17.83
N MET A 320 10.34 1.48 -18.02
CA MET A 320 11.33 1.49 -16.95
C MET A 320 12.65 2.00 -17.51
N THR A 321 13.21 3.02 -16.88
CA THR A 321 14.56 3.50 -17.14
C THR A 321 15.44 3.13 -15.97
N ILE A 322 16.59 2.54 -16.25
CA ILE A 322 17.63 2.29 -15.26
C ILE A 322 18.82 3.17 -15.63
N LYS A 323 19.19 4.07 -14.72
CA LYS A 323 20.24 5.07 -14.92
C LYS A 323 21.54 4.40 -15.38
N ASP A 324 22.16 4.98 -16.41
CA ASP A 324 23.41 4.54 -17.03
C ASP A 324 23.38 3.11 -17.63
N MET A 325 22.23 2.44 -17.63
CA MET A 325 22.04 1.10 -18.23
C MET A 325 21.21 1.17 -19.50
N GLY A 326 19.99 1.73 -19.41
CA GLY A 326 19.06 1.72 -20.54
C GLY A 326 17.60 1.92 -20.18
N ASN A 327 16.77 1.84 -21.22
CA ASN A 327 15.31 1.90 -21.12
C ASN A 327 14.69 0.57 -21.57
N LEU A 328 13.66 0.14 -20.84
CA LEU A 328 12.79 -0.99 -21.14
C LEU A 328 11.39 -0.44 -21.39
N ASN A 329 10.82 -0.69 -22.57
CA ASN A 329 9.41 -0.48 -22.84
C ASN A 329 8.76 -1.81 -23.19
N ALA A 330 7.64 -2.14 -22.56
CA ALA A 330 6.90 -3.35 -22.86
C ALA A 330 5.40 -3.09 -23.04
N ASP A 331 4.85 -3.72 -24.06
CA ASP A 331 3.41 -3.80 -24.31
C ASP A 331 3.01 -5.27 -24.17
N LEU A 332 2.14 -5.58 -23.21
CA LEU A 332 1.69 -6.95 -22.95
C LEU A 332 0.17 -7.02 -22.99
N GLN A 333 -0.37 -8.01 -23.70
CA GLN A 333 -1.80 -8.33 -23.70
C GLN A 333 -1.99 -9.82 -23.47
N PHE A 334 -2.94 -10.17 -22.61
CA PHE A 334 -3.33 -11.55 -22.36
C PHE A 334 -4.79 -11.68 -21.94
N ASN A 335 -5.40 -12.83 -22.18
CA ASN A 335 -6.67 -13.20 -21.55
C ASN A 335 -6.40 -13.76 -20.15
N GLY A 336 -7.27 -13.46 -19.19
CA GLY A 336 -7.16 -13.97 -17.83
C GLY A 336 -8.28 -13.49 -16.90
N PRO A 337 -8.32 -14.02 -15.66
CA PRO A 337 -9.30 -13.60 -14.67
C PRO A 337 -9.11 -12.12 -14.26
N ALA A 338 -10.18 -11.50 -13.77
CA ALA A 338 -10.16 -10.12 -13.27
C ALA A 338 -9.30 -9.95 -12.01
N ALA A 339 -9.18 -11.00 -11.19
CA ALA A 339 -8.36 -10.99 -9.98
C ALA A 339 -6.99 -11.60 -10.27
N LEU A 340 -5.94 -10.78 -10.27
CA LEU A 340 -4.55 -11.23 -10.43
C LEU A 340 -3.98 -11.85 -9.14
N SER A 341 -4.49 -11.45 -7.97
CA SER A 341 -3.84 -11.65 -6.67
C SER A 341 -3.96 -13.04 -6.05
N ASN A 342 -4.82 -13.93 -6.57
CA ASN A 342 -5.18 -15.19 -5.93
C ASN A 342 -4.96 -16.43 -6.82
N ALA A 343 -4.21 -16.27 -7.92
CA ALA A 343 -3.94 -17.40 -8.80
C ALA A 343 -2.90 -18.33 -8.15
N ASN A 344 -3.28 -19.58 -7.88
CA ASN A 344 -2.32 -20.65 -7.66
C ASN A 344 -1.35 -20.66 -8.87
N PRO A 345 -0.02 -20.82 -8.71
CA PRO A 345 0.91 -20.94 -9.83
C PRO A 345 0.43 -21.87 -10.95
N GLN A 346 -0.28 -22.96 -10.60
CA GLN A 346 -0.88 -23.87 -11.57
C GLN A 346 -1.99 -23.22 -12.40
N SER A 347 -2.86 -22.41 -11.78
CA SER A 347 -3.93 -21.70 -12.49
C SER A 347 -3.38 -20.56 -13.35
N VAL A 348 -2.24 -19.96 -12.98
CA VAL A 348 -1.53 -19.02 -13.84
C VAL A 348 -1.15 -19.68 -15.18
N MET A 349 -0.68 -20.94 -15.15
CA MET A 349 -0.26 -21.65 -16.36
C MET A 349 -1.41 -22.02 -17.30
N THR A 350 -2.64 -22.14 -16.81
CA THR A 350 -3.82 -22.57 -17.59
C THR A 350 -4.71 -21.41 -18.01
N ASP A 351 -4.91 -20.43 -17.12
CA ASP A 351 -5.97 -19.43 -17.25
C ASP A 351 -5.49 -18.19 -18.00
N TYR A 352 -4.16 -18.00 -18.07
CA TYR A 352 -3.54 -16.86 -18.72
C TYR A 352 -3.13 -17.24 -20.13
N LYS A 353 -3.68 -16.54 -21.12
CA LYS A 353 -3.36 -16.75 -22.54
C LYS A 353 -2.71 -15.52 -23.14
N LEU A 354 -1.44 -15.62 -23.51
CA LEU A 354 -0.70 -14.57 -24.19
C LEU A 354 -1.37 -14.24 -25.54
N ILE A 355 -1.76 -12.98 -25.71
CA ILE A 355 -2.25 -12.43 -26.98
C ILE A 355 -1.07 -11.80 -27.73
N SER A 356 -0.30 -10.96 -27.06
CA SER A 356 0.87 -10.30 -27.64
C SER A 356 1.83 -9.81 -26.56
N LEU A 357 3.13 -9.87 -26.85
CA LEU A 357 4.18 -9.21 -26.08
C LEU A 357 5.09 -8.45 -27.04
N LYS A 358 5.37 -7.19 -26.77
CA LYS A 358 6.42 -6.43 -27.45
C LYS A 358 7.31 -5.82 -26.39
N VAL A 359 8.61 -6.12 -26.44
CA VAL A 359 9.63 -5.54 -25.56
C VAL A 359 10.59 -4.74 -26.43
N ILE A 360 10.90 -3.52 -26.01
CA ILE A 360 11.87 -2.62 -26.63
C ILE A 360 12.94 -2.31 -25.58
N LEU A 361 14.17 -2.72 -25.87
CA LEU A 361 15.35 -2.50 -25.04
C LEU A 361 16.21 -1.44 -25.72
N GLN A 362 16.43 -0.31 -25.05
CA GLN A 362 17.36 0.72 -25.48
C GLN A 362 18.59 0.68 -24.60
N ASN A 363 19.76 0.41 -25.18
CA ASN A 363 21.02 0.48 -24.47
C ASN A 363 21.40 1.94 -24.21
N GLN A 364 21.85 2.25 -22.99
CA GLN A 364 22.40 3.56 -22.63
C GLN A 364 23.75 3.45 -21.88
N GLY A 365 24.45 2.32 -22.02
CA GLY A 365 25.77 2.12 -21.39
C GLY A 365 26.02 0.72 -20.84
N LEU A 366 24.99 -0.13 -20.76
CA LEU A 366 25.13 -1.49 -20.26
C LEU A 366 26.10 -2.31 -21.12
N LEU A 367 25.94 -2.26 -22.44
CA LEU A 367 26.76 -3.02 -23.37
C LEU A 367 28.21 -2.57 -23.35
N GLU A 368 28.45 -1.26 -23.32
CA GLU A 368 29.78 -0.65 -23.26
C GLU A 368 30.49 -1.08 -21.97
N LYS A 369 29.82 -1.03 -20.82
CA LYS A 369 30.40 -1.48 -19.55
C LYS A 369 30.68 -2.99 -19.52
N ALA A 370 29.83 -3.80 -20.16
CA ALA A 370 30.08 -5.24 -20.29
C ALA A 370 31.33 -5.52 -21.15
N ILE A 371 31.48 -4.81 -22.29
CA ILE A 371 32.67 -4.91 -23.14
C ILE A 371 33.92 -4.43 -22.38
N ASP A 372 33.84 -3.32 -21.65
CA ASP A 372 34.96 -2.81 -20.85
C ASP A 372 35.38 -3.78 -19.73
N GLN A 373 34.41 -4.45 -19.09
CA GLN A 373 34.71 -5.46 -18.08
C GLN A 373 35.43 -6.64 -18.71
N GLU A 374 34.95 -7.15 -19.85
CA GLU A 374 35.55 -8.28 -20.52
C GLU A 374 36.94 -7.94 -21.08
N ALA A 375 37.11 -6.72 -21.60
CA ALA A 375 38.41 -6.17 -22.02
C ALA A 375 39.44 -6.19 -20.88
N LYS A 376 39.03 -5.75 -19.68
CA LYS A 376 39.88 -5.84 -18.47
C LYS A 376 40.21 -7.29 -18.12
N LYS A 377 39.23 -8.19 -18.21
CA LYS A 377 39.39 -9.62 -17.89
C LYS A 377 40.38 -10.32 -18.82
N GLN A 378 40.31 -9.99 -20.12
CA GLN A 378 41.18 -10.56 -21.16
C GLN A 378 42.50 -9.80 -21.34
N SER A 379 42.69 -8.66 -20.66
CA SER A 379 43.82 -7.74 -20.90
C SER A 379 43.96 -7.32 -22.38
N LEU A 380 42.82 -7.12 -23.04
CA LEU A 380 42.74 -6.68 -24.44
C LEU A 380 42.12 -5.26 -24.53
N PRO A 381 42.40 -4.48 -25.58
CA PRO A 381 41.66 -3.26 -25.88
C PRO A 381 40.17 -3.56 -26.12
N ALA A 382 39.26 -2.68 -25.68
CA ALA A 382 37.81 -2.84 -25.84
C ALA A 382 37.39 -3.06 -27.30
N ASP A 383 38.01 -2.35 -28.24
CA ASP A 383 37.74 -2.53 -29.68
C ASP A 383 38.07 -3.94 -30.17
N LYS A 384 39.08 -4.60 -29.60
CA LYS A 384 39.44 -5.99 -29.95
C LYS A 384 38.46 -6.99 -29.37
N VAL A 385 37.99 -6.78 -28.14
CA VAL A 385 36.92 -7.61 -27.57
C VAL A 385 35.63 -7.46 -28.39
N LYS A 386 35.28 -6.22 -28.77
CA LYS A 386 34.14 -5.95 -29.64
C LYS A 386 34.25 -6.66 -30.99
N GLU A 387 35.41 -6.60 -31.64
CA GLU A 387 35.68 -7.31 -32.90
C GLU A 387 35.53 -8.82 -32.73
N ASN A 388 36.10 -9.40 -31.67
CA ASN A 388 35.99 -10.83 -31.37
C ASN A 388 34.54 -11.25 -31.15
N MET A 389 33.77 -10.51 -30.33
CA MET A 389 32.35 -10.78 -30.10
C MET A 389 31.53 -10.72 -31.39
N ILE A 390 31.78 -9.74 -32.26
CA ILE A 390 31.11 -9.65 -33.57
C ILE A 390 31.45 -10.87 -34.44
N ASN A 391 32.71 -11.30 -34.45
CA ASN A 391 33.13 -12.44 -35.27
C ASN A 391 32.52 -13.75 -34.77
N GLU A 392 32.46 -13.97 -33.45
CA GLU A 392 31.78 -15.11 -32.84
C GLU A 392 30.29 -15.11 -33.19
N LEU A 393 29.60 -13.97 -33.03
CA LEU A 393 28.18 -13.85 -33.37
C LEU A 393 27.91 -14.06 -34.87
N LYS A 394 28.78 -13.61 -35.77
CA LYS A 394 28.65 -13.88 -37.21
C LYS A 394 28.81 -15.36 -37.54
N GLN A 395 29.69 -16.06 -36.83
CA GLN A 395 29.86 -17.50 -36.98
C GLN A 395 28.62 -18.24 -36.47
N ASP A 396 28.08 -17.85 -35.32
CA ASP A 396 26.85 -18.40 -34.77
C ASP A 396 25.66 -18.14 -35.69
N GLU A 397 25.54 -16.92 -36.21
CA GLU A 397 24.53 -16.51 -37.20
C GLU A 397 24.58 -17.39 -38.46
N ALA A 398 25.79 -17.64 -39.00
CA ALA A 398 25.99 -18.48 -40.18
C ALA A 398 25.62 -19.95 -39.94
N ASN A 399 25.73 -20.42 -38.69
CA ASN A 399 25.39 -21.78 -38.28
C ASN A 399 23.96 -21.89 -37.72
N ALA A 400 23.24 -20.79 -37.58
CA ALA A 400 21.91 -20.76 -37.00
C ALA A 400 20.92 -21.58 -37.85
N THR A 401 20.32 -22.59 -37.24
CA THR A 401 19.30 -23.43 -37.90
C THR A 401 17.89 -22.84 -37.77
N MET A 402 17.74 -21.82 -36.90
CA MET A 402 16.46 -21.20 -36.58
C MET A 402 16.43 -19.74 -37.03
N PRO A 403 15.38 -19.28 -37.75
CA PRO A 403 15.28 -17.89 -38.19
C PRO A 403 15.38 -16.86 -37.06
N VAL A 404 14.83 -17.16 -35.88
CA VAL A 404 14.87 -16.22 -34.74
C VAL A 404 16.25 -16.12 -34.09
N GLN A 405 17.04 -17.19 -34.12
CA GLN A 405 18.41 -17.17 -33.62
C GLN A 405 19.24 -16.23 -34.52
N LYS A 406 19.13 -16.43 -35.84
CA LYS A 406 19.75 -15.54 -36.82
C LYS A 406 19.36 -14.07 -36.60
N GLN A 407 18.06 -13.80 -36.43
CA GLN A 407 17.56 -12.46 -36.13
C GLN A 407 18.13 -11.87 -34.84
N ALA A 408 18.29 -12.68 -33.79
CA ALA A 408 18.86 -12.24 -32.52
C ALA A 408 20.35 -11.90 -32.67
N ASP A 409 21.13 -12.76 -33.35
CA ASP A 409 22.55 -12.52 -33.60
C ASP A 409 22.75 -11.27 -34.46
N GLU A 410 21.99 -11.12 -35.56
CA GLU A 410 21.98 -9.91 -36.40
C GLU A 410 21.64 -8.66 -35.58
N ALA A 411 20.64 -8.74 -34.69
CA ALA A 411 20.22 -7.61 -33.87
C ALA A 411 21.28 -7.23 -32.81
N VAL A 412 21.95 -8.20 -32.20
CA VAL A 412 23.04 -7.95 -31.24
C VAL A 412 24.24 -7.35 -31.96
N ILE A 413 24.64 -7.89 -33.12
CA ILE A 413 25.71 -7.32 -33.95
C ILE A 413 25.39 -5.87 -34.32
N ASP A 414 24.16 -5.60 -34.74
CA ASP A 414 23.76 -4.24 -35.10
C ASP A 414 23.74 -3.30 -33.88
N LEU A 415 23.34 -3.78 -32.70
CA LEU A 415 23.38 -3.00 -31.46
C LEU A 415 24.83 -2.70 -31.02
N ILE A 416 25.74 -3.67 -31.12
CA ILE A 416 27.17 -3.49 -30.86
C ILE A 416 27.75 -2.42 -31.79
N ASN A 417 27.39 -2.45 -33.08
CA ASN A 417 27.85 -1.46 -34.05
C ASN A 417 27.17 -0.10 -33.90
N ASN A 418 25.90 -0.08 -33.48
CA ASN A 418 25.05 1.10 -33.40
C ASN A 418 24.32 1.14 -32.04
N PRO A 419 25.01 1.52 -30.94
CA PRO A 419 24.46 1.43 -29.58
C PRO A 419 23.24 2.32 -29.31
N LYS A 420 22.96 3.29 -30.20
CA LYS A 420 21.76 4.15 -30.15
C LYS A 420 20.49 3.47 -30.66
N LYS A 421 20.60 2.32 -31.33
CA LYS A 421 19.43 1.55 -31.77
C LYS A 421 18.77 0.87 -30.58
N SER A 422 17.51 0.49 -30.75
CA SER A 422 16.77 -0.30 -29.78
C SER A 422 16.58 -1.72 -30.30
N MET A 423 16.73 -2.71 -29.44
CA MET A 423 16.37 -4.09 -29.73
C MET A 423 14.88 -4.28 -29.45
N VAL A 424 14.17 -4.86 -30.41
CA VAL A 424 12.74 -5.14 -30.33
C VAL A 424 12.55 -6.65 -30.36
N ILE A 425 11.96 -7.18 -29.28
CA ILE A 425 11.57 -8.59 -29.15
C ILE A 425 10.04 -8.62 -29.15
N ALA A 426 9.44 -9.31 -30.11
CA ALA A 426 7.98 -9.37 -30.24
C ALA A 426 7.46 -10.80 -30.38
N MET A 427 6.39 -11.11 -29.65
CA MET A 427 5.62 -12.34 -29.72
C MET A 427 4.18 -11.96 -30.08
N ASN A 428 3.65 -12.57 -31.13
CA ASN A 428 2.29 -12.33 -31.60
C ASN A 428 1.69 -13.64 -32.14
N PRO A 429 1.36 -14.58 -31.25
CA PRO A 429 0.83 -15.88 -31.64
C PRO A 429 -0.45 -15.73 -32.46
N LYS A 430 -0.69 -16.67 -33.40
CA LYS A 430 -1.87 -16.63 -34.30
C LYS A 430 -3.21 -16.72 -33.56
N ALA A 431 -3.20 -17.29 -32.36
CA ALA A 431 -4.31 -17.36 -31.43
C ALA A 431 -3.76 -17.23 -29.99
N PRO A 432 -4.56 -16.82 -28.99
CA PRO A 432 -4.08 -16.70 -27.62
C PRO A 432 -3.56 -18.04 -27.07
N LEU A 433 -2.35 -18.04 -26.50
CA LEU A 433 -1.66 -19.25 -26.02
C LEU A 433 -1.39 -19.23 -24.52
N ASN A 434 -1.69 -20.32 -23.80
CA ASN A 434 -1.26 -20.51 -22.42
C ASN A 434 0.09 -21.24 -22.33
N ALA A 435 0.67 -21.29 -21.11
CA ALA A 435 1.96 -21.93 -20.88
C ALA A 435 1.92 -23.45 -21.14
N MET A 436 0.80 -24.12 -20.80
CA MET A 436 0.64 -25.56 -21.01
C MET A 436 0.67 -25.95 -22.49
N GLU A 437 0.22 -25.09 -23.39
CA GLU A 437 0.27 -25.30 -24.85
C GLU A 437 1.71 -25.25 -25.42
N LEU A 438 2.66 -24.72 -24.64
CA LEU A 438 4.10 -24.68 -24.93
C LEU A 438 4.85 -25.84 -24.29
N VAL A 439 4.43 -26.34 -23.13
CA VAL A 439 5.06 -27.48 -22.45
C VAL A 439 5.09 -28.72 -23.37
N GLY A 440 6.25 -29.38 -23.44
CA GLY A 440 6.45 -30.59 -24.26
C GLY A 440 6.71 -30.33 -25.75
N ASN A 441 6.67 -29.07 -26.22
CA ASN A 441 7.08 -28.74 -27.58
C ASN A 441 8.61 -28.67 -27.69
N SER A 442 9.15 -28.90 -28.88
CA SER A 442 10.54 -28.56 -29.17
C SER A 442 10.73 -27.03 -29.15
N PRO A 443 11.95 -26.52 -28.88
CA PRO A 443 12.23 -25.08 -28.93
C PRO A 443 11.78 -24.42 -30.26
N PHE A 444 11.96 -25.11 -31.39
CA PHE A 444 11.49 -24.66 -32.70
C PHE A 444 9.98 -24.49 -32.76
N SER A 445 9.22 -25.49 -32.33
CA SER A 445 7.75 -25.43 -32.30
C SER A 445 7.24 -24.34 -31.36
N MET A 446 7.90 -24.12 -30.22
CA MET A 446 7.55 -23.02 -29.31
C MET A 446 7.72 -21.65 -29.98
N ILE A 447 8.85 -21.44 -30.66
CA ILE A 447 9.16 -20.18 -31.35
C ILE A 447 8.17 -19.91 -32.49
N GLU A 448 7.82 -20.94 -33.27
CA GLU A 448 6.81 -20.82 -34.32
C GLU A 448 5.42 -20.50 -33.75
N LYS A 449 5.00 -21.19 -32.69
CA LYS A 449 3.71 -20.94 -32.01
C LYS A 449 3.62 -19.53 -31.44
N LEU A 450 4.68 -19.06 -30.78
CA LEU A 450 4.77 -17.71 -30.24
C LEU A 450 4.88 -16.63 -31.33
N ASN A 451 5.22 -17.04 -32.56
CA ASN A 451 5.55 -16.14 -33.67
C ASN A 451 6.59 -15.10 -33.20
N LEU A 452 7.66 -15.60 -32.58
CA LEU A 452 8.72 -14.78 -31.99
C LEU A 452 9.56 -14.13 -33.09
N SER A 453 9.84 -12.84 -32.93
CA SER A 453 10.75 -12.09 -33.78
C SER A 453 11.67 -11.21 -32.96
N VAL A 454 12.90 -11.03 -33.46
CA VAL A 454 13.89 -10.11 -32.89
C VAL A 454 14.41 -9.21 -34.00
N LYS A 455 14.58 -7.92 -33.73
CA LYS A 455 15.16 -6.96 -34.68
C LYS A 455 15.68 -5.74 -33.96
N THR A 456 16.37 -4.87 -34.69
CA THR A 456 16.69 -3.52 -34.24
C THR A 456 15.81 -2.48 -34.93
N GLU A 457 15.56 -1.37 -34.23
CA GLU A 457 14.90 -0.18 -34.77
C GLU A 457 15.71 1.06 -34.41
N ALA A 458 15.54 2.15 -35.18
CA ALA A 458 16.14 3.43 -34.81
C ALA A 458 15.59 3.87 -33.45
N GLY A 459 16.47 4.31 -32.54
CA GLY A 459 16.07 4.83 -31.24
C GLY A 459 15.16 6.05 -31.41
N LYS A 460 14.10 6.11 -30.61
CA LYS A 460 13.18 7.25 -30.54
C LYS A 460 13.78 8.42 -29.77
#